data_AF-A0A7M1QW35-F1
#
_entry.id   AF-A0A7M1QW35-F1
#
_cell.length_a   1.000
_cell.length_b   1.000
_cell.length_c   1.000
_cell.angle_alpha   90.00
_cell.angle_beta   90.00
_cell.angle_gamma   90.00
#
_symmetry.space_group_name_H-M   'P 1'
#
loop_
_entity.id
_entity.type
_entity.pdbx_description
1 polymer ?
#
loop_
_entity_poly.entity_id
_entity_poly.type
_entity_poly.pdbx_seq_one_letter_code
_entity_poly.pdbx_strand_id
1 'polypeptide(L)'
;MKKPNPEFLTTLSKAPVNDPIIAGTASTASTASTASTASIVNKDARTKLTIRLDNNLHGRIRAAFLADLSAGSGITSLSAWATHHLEQAVLETEQRLNDGEQFTAVKAGVVPNFRIV
;
A
#
# COMPACT_ATOMS: atom_id res chain seq x y z
N MET A 1 27.32 42.35 26.91
CA MET A 1 26.98 41.15 26.12
C MET A 1 27.58 41.31 24.73
N LYS A 2 28.53 40.45 24.34
CA LYS A 2 29.28 40.56 23.07
C LYS A 2 28.40 40.03 21.94
N LYS A 3 28.00 40.88 21.00
CA LYS A 3 27.17 40.47 19.85
C LYS A 3 28.02 39.61 18.90
N PRO A 4 27.53 38.46 18.43
CA PRO A 4 28.26 37.62 17.48
C PRO A 4 28.40 38.35 16.14
N ASN A 5 29.60 38.32 15.57
CA ASN A 5 29.92 38.93 14.28
C ASN A 5 29.31 38.09 13.14
N PRO A 6 28.44 38.66 12.28
CA PRO A 6 27.76 37.93 11.21
C PRO A 6 28.71 37.37 10.13
N GLU A 7 29.93 37.91 10.02
CA GLU A 7 30.97 37.43 9.09
C GLU A 7 31.48 36.01 9.42
N PHE A 8 31.15 35.44 10.58
CA PHE A 8 31.45 34.02 10.82
C PHE A 8 30.61 33.09 9.96
N LEU A 9 29.39 33.49 9.58
CA LEU A 9 28.47 32.66 8.79
C LEU A 9 28.95 32.45 7.34
N THR A 10 29.76 33.36 6.80
CA THR A 10 30.34 33.25 5.45
C THR A 10 31.59 32.37 5.41
N THR A 11 32.19 32.06 6.57
CA THR A 11 33.35 31.16 6.70
C THR A 11 32.98 29.72 7.07
N LEU A 12 31.70 29.45 7.36
CA LEU A 12 31.16 28.10 7.56
C LEU A 12 31.08 27.37 6.21
N SER A 13 32.22 26.86 5.77
CA SER A 13 32.28 25.85 4.73
C SER A 13 31.56 24.59 5.20
N LYS A 14 30.56 24.14 4.42
CA LYS A 14 29.88 22.86 4.64
C LYS A 14 30.94 21.77 4.53
N ALA A 15 31.30 21.13 5.65
CA ALA A 15 32.06 19.88 5.58
C ALA A 15 31.27 18.90 4.69
N PRO A 16 31.92 18.13 3.80
CA PRO A 16 31.25 17.05 3.10
C PRO A 16 30.69 16.09 4.15
N VAL A 17 29.38 16.14 4.37
CA VAL A 17 28.69 15.15 5.19
C VAL A 17 28.62 13.91 4.31
N ASN A 18 29.59 13.01 4.52
CA ASN A 18 29.57 11.70 3.92
C ASN A 18 28.67 10.81 4.79
N ASP A 19 27.36 11.06 4.74
CA ASP A 19 26.38 10.14 5.31
C ASP A 19 26.58 8.79 4.61
N PRO A 20 26.90 7.70 5.32
CA PRO A 20 26.92 6.40 4.70
C PRO A 20 25.52 6.13 4.16
N ILE A 21 25.38 6.08 2.84
CA ILE A 21 24.24 5.41 2.22
C ILE A 21 24.37 3.95 2.66
N ILE A 22 23.65 3.57 3.71
CA ILE A 22 23.33 2.16 3.94
C ILE A 22 22.38 1.81 2.79
N ALA A 23 22.97 1.44 1.66
CA ALA A 23 22.28 0.70 0.63
C ALA A 23 21.88 -0.63 1.27
N GLY A 24 20.74 -0.63 1.96
CA GLY A 24 19.99 -1.85 2.19
C GLY A 24 19.87 -2.49 0.82
N THR A 25 20.54 -3.63 0.67
CA THR A 25 20.83 -4.32 -0.58
C THR A 25 19.76 -4.05 -1.62
N ALA A 26 20.09 -3.18 -2.59
CA ALA A 26 19.30 -3.04 -3.79
C ALA A 26 19.37 -4.40 -4.49
N SER A 27 18.39 -5.26 -4.23
CA SER A 27 18.11 -6.38 -5.12
C SER A 27 17.82 -5.76 -6.47
N THR A 28 18.80 -5.91 -7.36
CA THR A 28 18.71 -5.64 -8.78
C THR A 28 17.31 -6.02 -9.27
N ALA A 29 16.62 -5.05 -9.86
CA ALA A 29 15.35 -5.28 -10.54
C ALA A 29 15.59 -6.34 -11.61
N SER A 30 15.29 -7.59 -11.25
CA SER A 30 15.31 -8.69 -12.18
C SER A 30 14.11 -8.52 -13.08
N THR A 31 14.40 -8.39 -14.36
CA THR A 31 13.50 -8.53 -15.50
C THR A 31 12.26 -9.34 -15.14
N ALA A 32 11.08 -8.75 -15.35
CA ALA A 32 9.80 -9.43 -15.19
C ALA A 32 9.71 -10.57 -16.21
N SER A 33 10.24 -11.73 -15.84
CA SER A 33 10.03 -12.98 -16.56
C SER A 33 8.57 -13.37 -16.42
N THR A 34 7.88 -13.43 -17.55
CA THR A 34 6.55 -14.01 -17.69
C THR A 34 6.57 -15.45 -17.17
N ALA A 35 6.16 -15.66 -15.91
CA ALA A 35 5.99 -17.00 -15.35
C ALA A 35 4.55 -17.47 -15.62
N SER A 36 4.38 -18.10 -16.77
CA SER A 36 3.24 -18.99 -17.02
C SER A 36 3.46 -20.29 -16.24
N THR A 37 2.39 -20.73 -15.56
CA THR A 37 2.08 -22.11 -15.13
C THR A 37 2.80 -22.68 -13.89
N ALA A 38 2.07 -22.82 -12.78
CA ALA A 38 1.70 -24.11 -12.17
C ALA A 38 1.03 -23.87 -10.80
N SER A 39 -0.20 -24.37 -10.67
CA SER A 39 -1.00 -24.35 -9.46
C SER A 39 -0.39 -25.25 -8.37
N ILE A 40 0.37 -24.66 -7.46
CA ILE A 40 0.53 -25.21 -6.12
C ILE A 40 -0.58 -24.56 -5.30
N VAL A 41 -1.59 -25.35 -4.92
CA VAL A 41 -2.67 -24.89 -4.02
C VAL A 41 -2.06 -24.69 -2.64
N ASN A 42 -1.48 -23.50 -2.45
CA ASN A 42 -1.11 -22.99 -1.15
C ASN A 42 -2.41 -22.60 -0.44
N LYS A 43 -2.65 -23.13 0.76
CA LYS A 43 -3.80 -22.75 1.60
C LYS A 43 -3.76 -21.26 2.00
N ASP A 44 -2.60 -20.62 1.85
CA ASP A 44 -2.36 -19.18 2.03
C ASP A 44 -2.15 -18.43 0.70
N ALA A 45 -2.73 -18.93 -0.40
CA ALA A 45 -2.60 -18.28 -1.71
C ALA A 45 -3.33 -16.93 -1.75
N ARG A 46 -2.62 -15.86 -1.36
CA ARG A 46 -3.06 -14.48 -1.61
C ARG A 46 -3.08 -14.21 -3.11
N THR A 47 -4.17 -13.67 -3.61
CA THR A 47 -4.29 -13.22 -5.00
C THR A 47 -4.00 -11.73 -5.11
N LYS A 48 -3.45 -11.30 -6.26
CA LYS A 48 -3.12 -9.89 -6.51
C LYS A 48 -4.32 -9.18 -7.15
N LEU A 49 -4.75 -8.08 -6.54
CA LEU A 49 -5.70 -7.14 -7.11
C LEU A 49 -4.95 -5.88 -7.59
N THR A 50 -5.09 -5.54 -8.88
CA THR A 50 -4.59 -4.27 -9.44
C THR A 50 -5.77 -3.39 -9.80
N ILE A 51 -5.85 -2.21 -9.19
CA ILE A 51 -6.88 -1.20 -9.47
C ILE A 51 -6.24 0.08 -10.00
N ARG A 52 -6.93 0.74 -10.95
CA ARG A 52 -6.53 2.09 -11.39
C ARG A 52 -7.19 3.12 -10.47
N LEU A 53 -6.41 4.06 -9.97
CA LEU A 53 -6.85 5.11 -9.08
C LEU A 53 -6.51 6.47 -9.69
N ASP A 54 -7.34 7.46 -9.41
CA ASP A 54 -6.94 8.85 -9.61
C ASP A 54 -5.69 9.18 -8.77
N ASN A 55 -4.81 10.03 -9.31
CA ASN A 55 -3.54 10.35 -8.66
C ASN A 55 -3.73 11.06 -7.31
N ASN A 56 -4.72 11.95 -7.20
CA ASN A 56 -5.03 12.61 -5.94
C ASN A 56 -5.54 11.61 -4.90
N LEU A 57 -6.45 10.71 -5.30
CA LEU A 57 -6.97 9.67 -4.43
C LEU A 57 -5.85 8.75 -3.91
N HIS A 58 -4.92 8.35 -4.79
CA HIS A 58 -3.77 7.54 -4.38
C HIS A 58 -2.89 8.25 -3.33
N GLY A 59 -2.65 9.55 -3.50
CA GLY A 59 -1.93 10.36 -2.50
C GLY A 59 -2.65 10.40 -1.16
N ARG A 60 -3.97 10.61 -1.16
CA ARG A 60 -4.80 10.62 0.05
C ARG A 60 -4.82 9.27 0.78
N ILE A 61 -4.88 8.16 0.04
CA ILE A 61 -4.81 6.80 0.61
C ILE A 61 -3.51 6.59 1.39
N ARG A 62 -2.37 6.99 0.80
CA ARG A 62 -1.07 6.90 1.48
C ARG A 62 -1.01 7.76 2.74
N ALA A 63 -1.53 8.99 2.67
CA ALA A 63 -1.58 9.88 3.81
C ALA A 63 -2.45 9.32 4.95
N ALA A 64 -3.61 8.76 4.63
CA ALA A 64 -4.50 8.12 5.60
C ALA A 64 -3.84 6.92 6.28
N PHE A 65 -3.19 6.04 5.51
CA PHE A 65 -2.43 4.91 6.06
C PHE A 65 -1.33 5.37 7.02
N LEU A 66 -0.54 6.39 6.66
CA LEU A 66 0.52 6.89 7.53
C LEU A 66 -0.04 7.50 8.82
N ALA A 67 -1.17 8.20 8.75
CA ALA A 67 -1.87 8.70 9.92
C ALA A 67 -2.32 7.55 10.84
N ASP A 68 -2.96 6.52 10.30
CA ASP A 68 -3.40 5.34 11.05
C ASP A 68 -2.22 4.55 11.65
N LEU A 69 -1.10 4.45 10.93
CA LEU A 69 0.11 3.83 11.43
C LEU A 69 0.68 4.63 12.61
N SER A 70 0.69 5.95 12.52
CA SER A 70 1.13 6.84 13.61
C SER A 70 0.21 6.78 14.84
N ALA A 71 -1.07 6.49 14.63
CA ALA A 71 -2.06 6.32 15.69
C ALA A 71 -1.99 4.93 16.38
N GLY A 72 -1.15 4.01 15.91
CA GLY A 72 -0.97 2.70 16.54
C GLY A 72 -1.97 1.62 16.11
N SER A 73 -2.52 1.71 14.90
CA SER A 73 -3.46 0.72 14.33
C SER A 73 -2.93 -0.73 14.27
N GLY A 74 -1.63 -0.95 14.45
CA GLY A 74 -1.01 -2.29 14.40
C GLY A 74 -0.84 -2.87 13.00
N ILE A 75 -1.38 -2.22 11.96
CA ILE A 75 -1.26 -2.65 10.57
C ILE A 75 0.02 -2.07 9.96
N THR A 76 0.98 -2.92 9.65
CA THR A 76 2.35 -2.50 9.27
C THR A 76 2.57 -2.28 7.78
N SER A 77 1.58 -2.55 6.93
CA SER A 77 1.71 -2.38 5.48
C SER A 77 0.46 -1.77 4.84
N LEU A 78 0.67 -0.99 3.78
CA LEU A 78 -0.42 -0.36 3.02
C LEU A 78 -1.36 -1.39 2.39
N SER A 79 -0.82 -2.53 1.93
CA SER A 79 -1.64 -3.61 1.37
C SER A 79 -2.54 -4.24 2.43
N ALA A 80 -2.02 -4.54 3.62
CA ALA A 80 -2.84 -5.05 4.72
C ALA A 80 -3.89 -4.03 5.17
N TRP A 81 -3.54 -2.74 5.22
CA TRP A 81 -4.47 -1.66 5.56
C TRP A 81 -5.59 -1.55 4.53
N ALA A 82 -5.25 -1.58 3.24
CA ALA A 82 -6.23 -1.57 2.16
C ALA A 82 -7.12 -2.82 2.17
N THR A 83 -6.55 -4.02 2.40
CA THR A 83 -7.33 -5.26 2.51
C THR A 83 -8.34 -5.17 3.65
N HIS A 84 -7.96 -4.65 4.82
CA HIS A 84 -8.87 -4.48 5.95
C HIS A 84 -10.07 -3.59 5.58
N HIS A 85 -9.83 -2.43 4.96
CA HIS A 85 -10.90 -1.53 4.53
C HIS A 85 -11.79 -2.13 3.42
N LEU A 86 -11.21 -2.89 2.50
CA LEU A 86 -11.97 -3.61 1.48
C LEU A 86 -12.86 -4.70 2.09
N GLU A 87 -12.37 -5.41 3.10
CA GLU A 87 -13.16 -6.41 3.84
C GLU A 87 -14.34 -5.75 4.58
N GLN A 88 -14.13 -4.62 5.24
CA GLN A 88 -15.22 -3.86 5.88
C GLN A 88 -16.29 -3.44 4.86
N ALA A 89 -15.88 -2.95 3.68
CA ALA A 89 -16.82 -2.57 2.64
C ALA A 89 -17.63 -3.76 2.08
N VAL A 90 -17.03 -4.96 2.02
CA VAL A 90 -17.73 -6.19 1.63
C VAL A 90 -18.75 -6.57 2.71
N LEU A 91 -18.33 -6.63 3.97
CA LEU A 91 -19.22 -6.97 5.10
C LEU A 91 -20.42 -6.03 5.21
N GLU A 92 -20.20 -4.72 5.04
CA GLU A 92 -21.29 -3.73 5.02
C GLU A 92 -22.28 -4.00 3.88
N THR A 93 -21.76 -4.39 2.71
CA THR A 93 -22.60 -4.69 1.54
C THR A 93 -23.37 -5.99 1.71
N GLU A 94 -22.75 -7.03 2.26
CA GLU A 94 -23.40 -8.30 2.62
C GLU A 94 -24.53 -8.07 3.63
N GLN A 95 -24.27 -7.25 4.65
CA GLN A 95 -25.28 -6.86 5.64
C GLN A 95 -26.47 -6.13 5.02
N ARG A 96 -26.22 -5.28 4.04
CA ARG A 96 -27.24 -4.42 3.41
C ARG A 96 -28.03 -5.12 2.30
N LEU A 97 -27.39 -6.00 1.53
CA LEU A 97 -27.92 -6.53 0.27
C LEU A 97 -28.08 -8.05 0.22
N ASN A 98 -27.56 -8.77 1.21
CA ASN A 98 -27.58 -10.23 1.23
C ASN A 98 -28.00 -10.78 2.60
N ASP A 99 -28.84 -10.04 3.33
CA ASP A 99 -29.34 -10.41 4.67
C ASP A 99 -28.24 -10.72 5.70
N GLY A 100 -27.03 -10.20 5.51
CA GLY A 100 -25.86 -10.51 6.34
C GLY A 100 -25.14 -11.81 5.99
N GLU A 101 -25.60 -12.54 4.98
CA GLU A 101 -24.93 -13.72 4.46
C GLU A 101 -23.78 -13.33 3.52
N GLN A 102 -22.76 -14.18 3.45
CA GLN A 102 -21.59 -13.93 2.59
C GLN A 102 -21.94 -14.08 1.10
N PHE A 103 -21.36 -13.23 0.26
CA PHE A 103 -21.50 -13.37 -1.19
C PHE A 103 -20.80 -14.63 -1.69
N THR A 104 -21.43 -15.31 -2.65
CA THR A 104 -20.75 -16.38 -3.39
C THR A 104 -19.62 -15.77 -4.24
N ALA A 105 -18.38 -16.17 -3.98
CA ALA A 105 -17.21 -15.65 -4.67
C ALA A 105 -17.28 -15.88 -6.20
N VAL A 106 -17.13 -14.80 -6.96
CA VAL A 106 -17.07 -14.87 -8.43
C VAL A 106 -15.64 -15.19 -8.85
N LYS A 107 -15.44 -16.36 -9.47
CA LYS A 107 -14.12 -16.75 -10.02
C LYS A 107 -13.74 -15.86 -11.21
N ALA A 108 -12.45 -15.53 -11.30
CA ALA A 108 -11.91 -14.86 -12.48
C ALA A 108 -12.24 -15.64 -13.76
N GLY A 109 -12.67 -14.95 -14.81
CA GLY A 109 -13.05 -15.55 -16.10
C GLY A 109 -14.48 -16.12 -16.16
N VAL A 110 -15.24 -16.04 -15.06
CA VAL A 110 -16.69 -16.31 -15.09
C VAL A 110 -17.41 -14.99 -15.36
N VAL A 111 -18.19 -14.92 -16.43
CA VAL A 111 -19.15 -13.84 -16.62
C VAL A 111 -20.40 -14.25 -15.84
N PRO A 112 -20.71 -13.59 -14.71
CA PRO A 112 -21.91 -13.94 -13.98
C PRO A 112 -23.15 -13.58 -14.79
N ASN A 113 -24.07 -14.54 -14.90
CA ASN A 113 -25.32 -14.37 -15.63
C ASN A 113 -26.35 -13.69 -14.70
N PHE A 114 -26.07 -12.47 -14.25
CA PHE A 114 -27.02 -11.68 -13.47
C PHE A 114 -27.74 -10.71 -14.38
N ARG A 115 -29.08 -10.76 -14.34
CA ARG A 115 -29.94 -9.75 -14.96
C ARG A 115 -30.05 -8.61 -13.94
N ILE A 116 -29.50 -7.44 -14.27
CA ILE A 116 -29.81 -6.22 -13.53
C ILE A 116 -31.26 -5.89 -13.90
N VAL A 117 -32.17 -6.04 -12.93
CA VAL A 117 -33.59 -5.69 -13.08
C VAL A 117 -33.81 -4.27 -12.58
#